data_AF-A0A847N1G6-F1
#
_entry.id   AF-A0A847N1G6-F1
#
_cell.length_a   1.000
_cell.length_b   1.000
_cell.length_c   1.000
_cell.angle_alpha   90.00
_cell.angle_beta   90.00
_cell.angle_gamma   90.00
#
_symmetry.space_group_name_H-M   'P 1'
#
loop_
_entity.id
_entity.type
_entity.pdbx_description
1 polymer ?
#
loop_
_entity_poly.entity_id
_entity_poly.type
_entity_poly.pdbx_seq_one_letter_code
_entity_poly.pdbx_strand_id
1 'polypeptide(L)'
;MKQTPEYDKIQENMRKGVITLDGFLGDDTRKLVDIIAEDTFAIHAHHTTKEAIASRMEYFRKQGEEGLGEPITVDGNFEVRVDSVRGLLPSPFGGPGMYAKVNTSVLNKSSGKSIVYTDLHIHFIKDHGFFEGKGSPFRLEPKELIEILEVPQTEEL
;
A
#
# COMPACT_ATOMS: atom_id res chain seq x y z
N MET A 1 -11.38 -3.38 -16.13
CA MET A 1 -12.35 -2.38 -15.63
C MET A 1 -12.46 -1.24 -16.65
N LYS A 2 -13.55 -0.44 -16.66
CA LYS A 2 -13.66 0.73 -17.55
C LYS A 2 -13.47 2.02 -16.75
N GLN A 3 -12.79 3.01 -17.32
CA GLN A 3 -12.73 4.34 -16.73
C GLN A 3 -14.13 4.96 -16.79
N THR A 4 -14.73 5.19 -15.62
CA THR A 4 -16.04 5.84 -15.48
C THR A 4 -15.87 7.30 -15.04
N PRO A 5 -16.91 8.15 -15.14
CA PRO A 5 -16.86 9.52 -14.60
C PRO A 5 -16.53 9.56 -13.09
N GLU A 6 -16.91 8.53 -12.35
CA GLU A 6 -16.54 8.36 -10.95
C GLU A 6 -15.03 8.15 -10.80
N TYR A 7 -14.44 7.24 -11.58
CA TYR A 7 -12.99 7.01 -11.60
C TYR A 7 -12.20 8.22 -12.10
N ASP A 8 -12.75 9.01 -13.03
CA ASP A 8 -12.13 10.28 -13.42
C ASP A 8 -12.12 11.25 -12.23
N LYS A 9 -13.21 11.37 -11.47
CA LYS A 9 -13.25 12.23 -10.26
C LYS A 9 -12.29 11.75 -9.18
N ILE A 10 -12.17 10.44 -8.97
CA ILE A 10 -11.21 9.85 -8.04
C ILE A 10 -9.78 10.20 -8.48
N GLN A 11 -9.47 10.04 -9.76
CA GLN A 11 -8.15 10.36 -10.31
C GLN A 11 -7.83 11.87 -10.19
N GLU A 12 -8.82 12.76 -10.33
CA GLU A 12 -8.65 14.19 -10.07
C GLU A 12 -8.29 14.47 -8.60
N ASN A 13 -8.93 13.77 -7.65
CA ASN A 13 -8.59 13.88 -6.22
C ASN A 13 -7.16 13.42 -5.91
N MET A 14 -6.54 12.62 -6.78
CA MET A 14 -5.19 12.12 -6.59
C MET A 14 -4.08 13.06 -7.07
N ARG A 15 -4.44 14.20 -7.67
CA ARG A 15 -3.47 15.19 -8.14
C ARG A 15 -2.74 15.86 -6.98
N LYS A 16 -1.50 16.26 -7.26
CA LYS A 16 -0.64 17.08 -6.38
C LYS A 16 -1.41 18.28 -5.85
N GLY A 17 -1.36 18.50 -4.54
CA GLY A 17 -1.97 19.63 -3.84
C GLY A 17 -3.47 19.50 -3.54
N VAL A 18 -4.16 18.42 -3.96
CA VAL A 18 -5.60 18.26 -3.67
C VAL A 18 -5.83 17.66 -2.28
N ILE A 19 -5.24 16.49 -2.00
CA ILE A 19 -5.29 15.84 -0.67
C ILE A 19 -3.92 15.89 0.01
N THR A 20 -2.87 15.55 -0.73
CA THR A 20 -1.47 15.57 -0.27
C THR A 20 -0.66 16.49 -1.17
N LEU A 21 0.50 16.96 -0.69
CA LEU A 21 1.41 17.80 -1.46
C LEU A 21 1.82 17.11 -2.77
N ASP A 22 2.26 15.85 -2.68
CA ASP A 22 2.80 15.07 -3.81
C ASP A 22 1.74 14.29 -4.61
N GLY A 23 0.47 14.31 -4.16
CA GLY A 23 -0.59 13.49 -4.76
C GLY A 23 -0.35 11.99 -4.54
N PHE A 24 -0.96 11.16 -5.38
CA PHE A 24 -0.80 9.69 -5.36
C PHE A 24 -0.46 9.10 -6.73
N LEU A 25 -0.22 9.94 -7.74
CA LEU A 25 0.00 9.49 -9.14
C LEU A 25 1.45 9.67 -9.61
N GLY A 26 2.26 10.46 -8.92
CA GLY A 26 3.60 10.78 -9.40
C GLY A 26 3.58 11.45 -10.77
N ASP A 27 4.24 10.82 -11.74
CA ASP A 27 4.30 11.24 -13.14
C ASP A 27 3.46 10.33 -14.06
N ASP A 28 2.64 9.45 -13.47
CA ASP A 28 1.82 8.49 -14.21
C ASP A 28 0.69 9.18 -14.99
N THR A 29 0.73 9.06 -16.31
CA THR A 29 -0.26 9.66 -17.21
C THR A 29 -1.38 8.69 -17.61
N ARG A 30 -1.34 7.43 -17.16
CA ARG A 30 -2.34 6.42 -17.51
C ARG A 30 -3.67 6.72 -16.84
N LYS A 31 -4.75 6.10 -17.32
CA LYS A 31 -6.03 6.11 -16.60
C LYS A 31 -5.91 5.28 -15.33
N LEU A 32 -6.60 5.70 -14.27
CA LEU A 32 -6.56 5.03 -12.97
C LEU A 32 -6.90 3.54 -13.07
N VAL A 33 -7.91 3.17 -13.87
CA VAL A 33 -8.26 1.76 -14.08
C VAL A 33 -7.16 0.94 -14.76
N ASP A 34 -6.32 1.56 -15.59
CA ASP A 34 -5.22 0.88 -16.28
C ASP A 34 -4.05 0.65 -15.32
N ILE A 35 -3.79 1.62 -14.42
CA ILE A 35 -2.80 1.46 -13.33
C ILE A 35 -3.20 0.27 -12.45
N ILE A 36 -4.44 0.26 -11.97
CA ILE A 36 -4.98 -0.82 -11.12
C ILE A 36 -4.96 -2.17 -11.86
N ALA A 37 -5.31 -2.19 -13.14
CA ALA A 37 -5.30 -3.41 -13.94
C ALA A 37 -3.89 -3.98 -14.09
N GLU A 38 -2.90 -3.13 -14.39
CA GLU A 38 -1.50 -3.55 -14.50
C GLU A 38 -0.95 -4.12 -13.19
N ASP A 39 -1.21 -3.43 -12.07
CA ASP A 39 -0.79 -3.92 -10.75
C ASP A 39 -1.49 -5.24 -10.39
N THR A 40 -2.77 -5.40 -10.75
CA THR A 40 -3.51 -6.66 -10.57
C THR A 40 -2.86 -7.81 -11.35
N PHE A 41 -2.44 -7.58 -12.60
CA PHE A 41 -1.72 -8.60 -13.37
C PHE A 41 -0.40 -9.00 -12.70
N ALA A 42 0.34 -8.02 -12.15
CA ALA A 42 1.57 -8.30 -11.43
C ALA A 42 1.32 -9.18 -10.19
N ILE A 43 0.27 -8.91 -9.43
CA ILE A 43 -0.12 -9.71 -8.26
C ILE A 43 -0.46 -11.15 -8.67
N HIS A 44 -1.27 -11.33 -9.71
CA HIS A 44 -1.68 -12.67 -10.18
C HIS A 44 -0.49 -13.49 -10.70
N ALA A 45 0.50 -12.84 -11.32
CA ALA A 45 1.74 -13.52 -11.75
C ALA A 45 2.56 -14.09 -10.57
N HIS A 46 2.32 -13.64 -9.35
CA HIS A 46 2.91 -14.15 -8.12
C HIS A 46 2.01 -15.15 -7.37
N HIS A 47 0.89 -15.55 -7.96
CA HIS A 47 -0.07 -16.49 -7.38
C HIS A 47 -0.62 -16.05 -6.00
N THR A 48 -0.89 -14.76 -5.82
CA THR A 48 -1.49 -14.22 -4.59
C THR A 48 -2.60 -13.22 -4.92
N THR A 49 -3.18 -12.57 -3.90
CA THR A 49 -4.26 -11.59 -4.03
C THR A 49 -3.96 -10.29 -3.30
N LYS A 50 -4.67 -9.22 -3.66
CA LYS A 50 -4.58 -7.93 -2.95
C LYS A 50 -5.01 -8.06 -1.48
N GLU A 51 -5.96 -8.96 -1.17
CA GLU A 51 -6.42 -9.26 0.18
C GLU A 51 -5.32 -9.95 1.01
N ALA A 52 -4.57 -10.88 0.42
CA ALA A 52 -3.44 -11.53 1.08
C ALA A 52 -2.30 -10.53 1.36
N ILE A 53 -1.99 -9.66 0.39
CA ILE A 53 -1.01 -8.58 0.56
C ILE A 53 -1.43 -7.65 1.70
N ALA A 54 -2.66 -7.14 1.67
CA ALA A 54 -3.17 -6.24 2.70
C ALA A 54 -3.20 -6.91 4.08
N SER A 55 -3.57 -8.19 4.16
CA SER A 55 -3.56 -8.96 5.41
C SER A 55 -2.14 -9.09 5.99
N ARG A 56 -1.13 -9.30 5.14
CA ARG A 56 0.27 -9.35 5.58
C ARG A 56 0.77 -7.98 6.05
N MET A 57 0.37 -6.90 5.39
CA MET A 57 0.66 -5.54 5.83
C MET A 57 0.00 -5.19 7.18
N GLU A 58 -1.28 -5.53 7.34
CA GLU A 58 -2.03 -5.37 8.60
C GLU A 58 -1.40 -6.17 9.74
N TYR A 59 -0.98 -7.41 9.45
CA TYR A 59 -0.28 -8.27 10.42
C TYR A 59 0.97 -7.59 10.97
N PHE A 60 1.90 -7.17 10.10
CA PHE A 60 3.14 -6.53 10.55
C PHE A 60 2.88 -5.21 11.26
N ARG A 61 1.94 -4.40 10.76
CA ARG A 61 1.52 -3.17 11.44
C ARG A 61 1.05 -3.48 12.86
N LYS A 62 0.19 -4.48 13.05
CA LYS A 62 -0.35 -4.86 14.36
C LYS A 62 0.73 -5.39 15.30
N GLN A 63 1.62 -6.25 14.79
CA GLN A 63 2.74 -6.76 15.62
C GLN A 63 3.68 -5.63 16.03
N GLY A 64 4.06 -4.75 15.10
CA GLY A 64 4.99 -3.66 15.35
C GLY A 64 4.49 -2.61 16.34
N GLU A 65 3.18 -2.48 16.57
CA GLU A 65 2.62 -1.58 17.58
C GLU A 65 3.10 -1.91 19.01
N GLU A 66 3.40 -3.18 19.28
CA GLU A 66 3.94 -3.61 20.57
C GLU A 66 5.32 -2.99 20.87
N GLY A 67 6.04 -2.56 19.82
CA GLY A 67 7.34 -1.89 19.94
C GLY A 67 7.28 -0.44 20.39
N LEU A 68 6.09 0.19 20.41
CA LEU A 68 5.89 1.57 20.86
C LEU A 68 6.84 2.61 20.21
N GLY A 69 7.13 2.44 18.92
CA GLY A 69 8.06 3.30 18.16
C GLY A 69 9.48 2.75 18.05
N GLU A 70 9.83 1.72 18.81
CA GLU A 70 11.11 1.02 18.67
C GLU A 70 10.99 -0.19 17.71
N PRO A 71 12.05 -0.52 16.96
CA PRO A 71 12.07 -1.73 16.14
C PRO A 71 11.96 -3.00 17.00
N ILE A 72 11.07 -3.91 16.61
CA ILE A 72 10.94 -5.23 17.24
C ILE A 72 11.17 -6.34 16.22
N THR A 73 11.59 -7.52 16.70
CA THR A 73 11.69 -8.70 15.84
C THR A 73 10.34 -9.42 15.75
N VAL A 74 9.83 -9.63 14.54
CA VAL A 74 8.60 -10.38 14.23
C VAL A 74 8.95 -11.62 13.43
N ASP A 75 8.30 -12.75 13.72
CA ASP A 75 8.54 -14.07 13.09
C ASP A 75 10.02 -14.51 13.07
N GLY A 76 10.85 -13.99 13.99
CA GLY A 76 12.29 -14.24 14.04
C GLY A 76 13.13 -13.64 12.90
N ASN A 77 12.53 -13.32 11.75
CA ASN A 77 13.21 -12.91 10.52
C ASN A 77 12.92 -11.46 10.08
N PHE A 78 11.95 -10.79 10.68
CA PHE A 78 11.60 -9.41 10.33
C PHE A 78 11.95 -8.46 11.45
N GLU A 79 12.44 -7.27 11.10
CA GLU A 79 12.48 -6.13 12.00
C GLU A 79 11.37 -5.16 11.60
N VAL A 80 10.50 -4.82 12.55
CA VAL A 80 9.31 -4.01 12.30
C VAL A 80 9.28 -2.82 13.25
N ARG A 81 9.08 -1.62 12.70
CA ARG A 81 8.89 -0.39 13.48
C ARG A 81 7.59 0.28 13.05
N VAL A 82 6.79 0.72 14.02
CA VAL A 82 5.55 1.45 13.79
C VAL A 82 5.66 2.84 14.42
N ASP A 83 5.68 3.86 13.55
CA ASP A 83 5.76 5.26 13.94
C ASP A 83 4.43 5.97 13.63
N SER A 84 3.80 6.56 14.63
CA SER A 84 2.61 7.37 14.42
C SER A 84 2.94 8.85 14.44
N VAL A 85 2.43 9.60 13.46
CA VAL A 85 2.43 11.07 13.50
C VAL A 85 1.01 11.59 13.57
N ARG A 86 0.85 12.80 14.13
CA ARG A 86 -0.47 13.42 14.27
C ARG A 86 -1.09 13.70 12.90
N GLY A 87 -2.40 13.49 12.83
CA GLY A 87 -3.22 13.85 11.68
C GLY A 87 -3.87 12.64 11.03
N LEU A 88 -4.86 12.96 10.21
CA LEU A 88 -5.64 11.99 9.44
C LEU A 88 -5.63 12.40 7.97
N LEU A 89 -5.77 11.44 7.07
CA LEU A 89 -5.92 11.67 5.63
C LEU A 89 -7.22 11.02 5.13
N PRO A 90 -8.01 11.72 4.30
CA PRO A 90 -9.11 11.08 3.59
C PRO A 90 -8.58 10.22 2.43
N SER A 91 -9.35 9.22 2.02
CA SER A 91 -9.07 8.46 0.79
C SER A 91 -9.53 9.25 -0.45
N PRO A 92 -8.72 9.34 -1.54
CA PRO A 92 -9.17 9.90 -2.82
C PRO A 92 -10.33 9.14 -3.46
N PHE A 93 -10.51 7.85 -3.10
CA PHE A 93 -11.63 7.01 -3.53
C PHE A 93 -12.96 7.40 -2.84
N GLY A 94 -12.93 8.34 -1.89
CA GLY A 94 -14.11 8.79 -1.16
C GLY A 94 -14.48 7.87 0.00
N GLY A 95 -15.73 7.98 0.46
CA GLY A 95 -16.22 7.30 1.66
C GLY A 95 -15.96 8.08 2.95
N PRO A 96 -16.50 7.61 4.10
CA PRO A 96 -16.38 8.31 5.38
C PRO A 96 -15.02 8.10 6.07
N GLY A 97 -14.14 7.25 5.50
CA GLY A 97 -12.90 6.81 6.13
C GLY A 97 -11.85 7.92 6.23
N MET A 98 -11.29 8.07 7.43
CA MET A 98 -10.12 8.90 7.70
C MET A 98 -9.02 8.01 8.25
N TYR A 99 -7.84 8.05 7.63
CA TYR A 99 -6.75 7.13 7.91
C TYR A 99 -5.64 7.84 8.69
N ALA A 100 -5.16 7.20 9.75
CA ALA A 100 -4.08 7.73 10.55
C ALA A 100 -2.77 7.72 9.75
N LYS A 101 -1.94 8.74 9.98
CA LYS A 101 -0.57 8.79 9.44
C LYS A 101 0.35 7.91 10.28
N VAL A 102 0.17 6.60 10.15
CA VAL A 102 1.02 5.59 10.77
C VAL A 102 1.93 5.03 9.70
N ASN A 103 3.24 5.08 9.93
CA ASN A 103 4.24 4.44 9.09
C ASN A 103 4.63 3.10 9.71
N THR A 104 4.52 2.04 8.93
CA THR A 104 5.06 0.73 9.27
C THR A 104 6.27 0.47 8.39
N SER A 105 7.45 0.36 9.01
CA SER A 105 8.69 -0.03 8.36
C SER A 105 8.93 -1.51 8.63
N VAL A 106 9.15 -2.30 7.58
CA VAL A 106 9.47 -3.73 7.68
C VAL A 106 10.77 -3.98 6.96
N LEU A 107 11.76 -4.54 7.66
CA LEU A 107 13.00 -5.07 7.09
C LEU A 107 12.94 -6.60 7.13
N ASN A 108 13.02 -7.23 5.96
CA ASN A 108 13.23 -8.67 5.85
C ASN A 108 14.73 -8.96 6.00
N LYS A 109 15.14 -9.56 7.12
CA LYS A 109 16.56 -9.79 7.41
C LYS A 109 17.21 -10.83 6.50
N SER A 110 16.42 -11.76 5.95
CA SER A 110 16.93 -12.78 5.02
C SER A 110 17.29 -12.20 3.65
N SER A 111 16.51 -11.25 3.14
CA SER A 111 16.80 -10.59 1.85
C SER A 111 17.58 -9.28 1.99
N GLY A 112 17.62 -8.69 3.19
CA GLY A 112 18.20 -7.37 3.45
C GLY A 112 17.40 -6.21 2.87
N LYS A 113 16.20 -6.49 2.32
CA LYS A 113 15.32 -5.48 1.72
C LYS A 113 14.30 -4.99 2.73
N SER A 114 13.92 -3.71 2.61
CA SER A 114 12.94 -3.07 3.47
C SER A 114 11.85 -2.37 2.68
N ILE A 115 10.68 -2.23 3.29
CA ILE A 115 9.56 -1.46 2.76
C ILE A 115 8.95 -0.60 3.86
N VAL A 116 8.40 0.56 3.48
CA VAL A 116 7.64 1.43 4.37
C VAL A 116 6.28 1.66 3.76
N TYR A 117 5.22 1.48 4.54
CA TYR A 117 3.84 1.72 4.10
C TYR A 117 3.02 2.34 5.24
N THR A 118 1.76 2.68 4.92
CA THR A 118 0.85 3.35 5.86
C THR A 118 -0.51 2.67 5.88
N ASP A 119 -1.34 3.00 6.87
CA ASP A 119 -2.73 2.53 6.93
C ASP A 119 -3.53 2.93 5.66
N LEU A 120 -3.18 4.06 5.03
CA LEU A 120 -3.80 4.47 3.77
C LEU A 120 -3.38 3.55 2.59
N HIS A 121 -2.11 3.13 2.54
CA HIS A 121 -1.67 2.14 1.55
C HIS A 121 -2.39 0.79 1.73
N ILE A 122 -2.57 0.34 2.98
CA ILE A 122 -3.33 -0.88 3.28
C ILE A 122 -4.75 -0.76 2.70
N HIS A 123 -5.42 0.37 2.94
CA HIS A 123 -6.75 0.63 2.38
C HIS A 123 -6.76 0.64 0.85
N PHE A 124 -5.79 1.32 0.22
CA PHE A 124 -5.68 1.37 -1.24
C PHE A 124 -5.54 -0.02 -1.86
N ILE A 125 -4.70 -0.86 -1.28
CA ILE A 125 -4.45 -2.20 -1.79
C ILE A 125 -5.67 -3.08 -1.53
N LYS A 126 -6.18 -3.12 -0.30
CA LYS A 126 -7.30 -4.00 0.11
C LYS A 126 -8.56 -3.73 -0.69
N ASP A 127 -8.99 -2.47 -0.71
CA ASP A 127 -10.31 -2.13 -1.24
C ASP A 127 -10.25 -1.86 -2.75
N HIS A 128 -9.13 -1.31 -3.23
CA HIS A 128 -9.05 -0.77 -4.61
C HIS A 128 -8.01 -1.43 -5.50
N GLY A 129 -7.10 -2.25 -4.94
CA GLY A 129 -5.99 -2.82 -5.70
C GLY A 129 -5.04 -1.76 -6.26
N PHE A 130 -4.93 -0.62 -5.58
CA PHE A 130 -4.15 0.53 -6.03
C PHE A 130 -2.84 0.64 -5.24
N PHE A 131 -1.71 0.73 -5.94
CA PHE A 131 -0.37 0.76 -5.35
C PHE A 131 0.32 2.11 -5.55
N GLU A 132 -0.45 3.15 -5.89
CA GLU A 132 -0.02 4.46 -6.38
C GLU A 132 0.52 4.47 -7.81
N GLY A 133 0.52 5.63 -8.45
CA GLY A 133 1.02 5.80 -9.82
C GLY A 133 2.54 5.71 -9.92
N LYS A 134 3.05 5.32 -11.09
CA LYS A 134 4.49 5.30 -11.38
C LYS A 134 5.12 6.69 -11.21
N GLY A 135 6.28 6.72 -10.58
CA GLY A 135 6.97 7.97 -10.21
C GLY A 135 6.41 8.64 -8.95
N SER A 136 5.38 8.09 -8.30
CA SER A 136 5.00 8.54 -6.96
C SER A 136 6.12 8.16 -6.00
N PRO A 137 6.59 9.07 -5.12
CA PRO A 137 7.61 8.75 -4.14
C PRO A 137 7.16 7.72 -3.11
N PHE A 138 5.84 7.46 -3.02
CA PHE A 138 5.25 6.51 -2.07
C PHE A 138 4.70 5.24 -2.74
N ARG A 139 4.92 5.06 -4.05
CA ARG A 139 4.48 3.84 -4.75
C ARG A 139 5.13 2.60 -4.14
N LEU A 140 4.30 1.60 -3.87
CA LEU A 140 4.73 0.28 -3.45
C LEU A 140 4.75 -0.63 -4.66
N GLU A 141 5.93 -0.99 -5.17
CA GLU A 141 5.99 -1.91 -6.31
C GLU A 141 5.42 -3.29 -5.93
N PRO A 142 4.37 -3.81 -6.59
CA PRO A 142 3.66 -5.00 -6.13
C PRO A 142 4.56 -6.21 -5.90
N LYS A 143 5.47 -6.46 -6.86
CA LYS A 143 6.44 -7.55 -6.77
C LYS A 143 7.38 -7.42 -5.57
N GLU A 144 7.93 -6.22 -5.36
CA GLU A 144 8.85 -5.99 -4.24
C GLU A 144 8.12 -6.13 -2.91
N LEU A 145 6.90 -5.61 -2.81
CA LEU A 145 6.08 -5.73 -1.60
C LEU A 145 5.79 -7.21 -1.28
N ILE A 146 5.38 -8.00 -2.27
CA ILE A 146 5.11 -9.44 -2.14
C ILE A 146 6.36 -10.19 -1.66
N GLU A 147 7.51 -9.95 -2.31
CA GLU A 147 8.77 -10.61 -1.98
C GLU A 147 9.29 -10.20 -0.59
N ILE A 148 9.27 -8.90 -0.26
CA ILE A 148 9.79 -8.40 1.01
C ILE A 148 8.95 -8.93 2.17
N LEU A 149 7.62 -8.86 2.05
CA LEU A 149 6.70 -9.26 3.13
C LEU A 149 6.45 -10.78 3.19
N GLU A 150 7.03 -11.56 2.26
CA GLU A 150 6.81 -13.00 2.11
C GLU A 150 5.30 -13.32 2.07
N VAL A 151 4.58 -12.62 1.20
CA VAL A 151 3.12 -12.80 1.08
C VAL A 151 2.82 -14.21 0.56
N PRO A 152 1.93 -14.97 1.22
CA PRO A 152 1.64 -16.34 0.82
C PRO A 152 0.93 -16.40 -0.52
N GLN A 153 1.15 -17.50 -1.24
CA GLN A 153 0.34 -17.85 -2.39
C GLN A 153 -1.07 -18.25 -1.94
N THR A 154 -2.06 -17.98 -2.79
CA THR A 154 -3.47 -18.31 -2.55
C THR A 154 -3.91 -19.38 -3.54
N GLU A 155 -4.66 -20.38 -3.07
CA GLU A 155 -5.18 -21.47 -3.91
C GLU A 155 -6.34 -21.01 -4.82
N GLU A 156 -6.95 -19.87 -4.50
CA GLU A 156 -8.02 -19.22 -5.25
C GLU A 156 -7.44 -18.02 -6.02
N LEU A 157 -7.37 -18.12 -7.35
CA LEU A 157 -7.00 -17.04 -8.28
C LEU A 157 -8.06 -16.89 -9.38
#